data_AF-A0A392MN67-F1
#
_entry.id   AF-A0A392MN67-F1
#
_cell.length_a   1.000
_cell.length_b   1.000
_cell.length_c   1.000
_cell.angle_alpha   90.00
_cell.angle_beta   90.00
_cell.angle_gamma   90.00
#
_symmetry.space_group_name_H-M   'P 1'
#
loop_
_entity.id
_entity.type
_entity.pdbx_description
1 polymer ?
#
loop_
_entity_poly.entity_id
_entity_poly.type
_entity_poly.pdbx_seq_one_letter_code
_entity_poly.pdbx_strand_id
1 'polypeptide(L)' 'IFASRNFKIRSVSTTNNQASTYIPAAPIFLPEGPWKQIPGGVTAAEGFKAAGIYGGLRAVGEKPDLALVTCDVDAISAG' A
#
# COMPACT_ATOMS: atom_id res chain seq x y z
N ILE A 1 16.26 32.86 -10.16
CA ILE A 1 15.04 32.78 -9.32
C ILE A 1 14.82 31.31 -8.99
N PHE A 2 15.46 30.80 -7.92
CA PHE A 2 15.20 29.46 -7.41
C PHE A 2 14.56 29.63 -6.03
N ALA A 3 13.26 29.36 -5.96
CA ALA A 3 12.54 29.37 -4.68
C ALA A 3 12.87 28.07 -3.93
N SER A 4 13.62 28.18 -2.84
CA SER A 4 13.80 27.06 -1.89
C SER A 4 12.44 26.67 -1.32
N ARG A 5 11.95 25.48 -1.70
CA ARG A 5 10.77 24.87 -1.09
C ARG A 5 11.20 24.28 0.25
N ASN A 6 10.82 24.93 1.34
CA ASN A 6 11.05 24.44 2.69
C ASN A 6 10.20 23.20 2.95
N PHE A 7 10.75 22.00 2.76
CA PHE A 7 10.09 20.75 3.13
C PHE A 7 10.23 20.52 4.64
N LYS A 8 9.18 20.84 5.40
CA LYS A 8 9.17 20.68 6.86
C LYS A 8 8.81 19.24 7.21
N ILE A 9 9.82 18.42 7.49
CA ILE A 9 9.63 17.05 7.99
C ILE A 9 9.20 17.13 9.46
N ARG A 10 8.03 16.58 9.78
CA ARG A 10 7.56 16.39 11.16
C ARG A 10 7.79 14.92 11.51
N SER A 11 8.79 14.63 12.34
CA SER A 11 8.88 13.33 13.01
C SER A 11 8.11 13.40 14.33
N VAL A 12 7.31 12.38 14.61
CA VAL A 12 6.62 12.18 15.88
C VAL A 12 7.24 10.93 16.53
N SER A 13 7.82 11.11 17.72
CA SER A 13 8.23 10.02 18.60
C SER A 13 7.33 10.07 19.83
N THR A 14 6.56 9.01 20.06
CA THR A 14 5.67 8.87 21.21
C THR A 14 6.39 8.15 22.35
N THR A 15 6.61 8.84 23.47
CA THR A 15 7.26 8.27 24.68
C THR A 15 6.29 7.66 25.69
N ASN A 16 5.04 7.38 25.32
CA ASN A 16 4.04 6.85 26.26
C ASN A 16 3.74 5.38 25.99
N ASN A 17 4.01 4.55 27.01
CA ASN A 17 3.79 3.10 27.09
C ASN A 17 2.30 2.70 27.17
N GLN A 18 1.42 3.44 26.51
CA GLN A 18 0.06 3.02 26.18
C GLN A 18 -0.17 3.42 24.73
N ALA A 19 0.41 2.63 23.82
CA ALA A 19 0.22 2.79 22.39
C ALA A 19 -1.26 2.54 22.09
N SER A 20 -1.99 3.55 21.63
CA SER A 20 -3.31 3.34 21.05
C SER A 20 -3.17 2.35 19.89
N THR A 21 -3.71 1.14 20.03
CA THR A 21 -3.64 0.06 19.03
C THR A 21 -4.36 0.39 17.72
N TYR A 22 -4.95 1.59 17.60
CA TYR A 22 -5.77 2.00 16.48
C TYR A 22 -5.12 3.15 15.70
N ILE A 23 -4.61 2.83 14.52
CA ILE A 23 -4.21 3.80 13.49
C ILE A 23 -5.33 3.81 12.45
N PRO A 24 -6.02 4.94 12.21
CA PRO A 24 -7.07 5.00 11.20
C PRO A 24 -6.48 4.80 9.80
N ALA A 25 -7.25 4.19 8.91
CA ALA A 25 -6.87 4.10 7.50
C ALA A 25 -6.65 5.51 6.93
N ALA A 26 -5.61 5.67 6.12
CA ALA A 26 -5.38 6.93 5.43
C ALA A 26 -6.59 7.29 4.54
N PRO A 27 -6.96 8.58 4.44
CA PRO A 27 -8.02 9.01 3.53
C PRO A 27 -7.68 8.61 2.09
N ILE A 28 -8.66 8.07 1.38
CA ILE A 28 -8.53 7.74 -0.05
C ILE A 28 -8.87 9.00 -0.85
N PHE A 29 -7.90 9.52 -1.59
CA PHE A 29 -8.11 10.62 -2.54
C PHE A 29 -8.31 10.04 -3.94
N LEU A 30 -9.57 9.90 -4.36
CA LEU A 30 -9.88 9.55 -5.75
C LEU A 30 -9.89 10.83 -6.60
N PRO A 31 -9.29 10.82 -7.80
CA PRO A 31 -9.41 11.94 -8.74
C PRO A 31 -10.85 12.05 -9.26
N GLU A 32 -11.23 13.24 -9.74
CA GLU A 32 -12.49 13.41 -10.45
C GLU A 32 -12.54 12.54 -11.72
N GLY A 33 -13.68 11.88 -11.95
CA GLY A 33 -13.87 10.99 -13.09
C GLY A 33 -14.85 9.85 -12.79
N PRO A 34 -15.15 8.99 -13.78
CA PRO A 34 -16.06 7.85 -13.63
C PRO A 34 -15.41 6.68 -12.86
N TRP A 35 -14.61 6.97 -11.85
CA TRP A 35 -13.92 5.96 -11.04
C TRP A 35 -14.83 5.49 -9.91
N LYS A 36 -14.89 4.18 -9.70
CA LYS A 36 -15.65 3.57 -8.60
C LYS A 36 -14.70 2.76 -7.74
N GLN A 37 -14.64 3.07 -6.45
CA GLN A 37 -13.93 2.24 -5.50
C GLN A 37 -14.66 0.90 -5.33
N ILE A 38 -13.90 -0.20 -5.41
CA ILE A 38 -14.36 -1.53 -5.06
C ILE A 38 -13.74 -1.87 -3.70
N PRO A 39 -14.53 -2.23 -2.67
CA PRO A 39 -13.99 -2.58 -1.36
C PRO A 39 -13.18 -3.89 -1.45
N GLY A 40 -12.06 -3.95 -0.74
CA GLY A 40 -11.18 -5.11 -0.69
C GLY A 40 -9.73 -4.78 -1.08
N GLY A 41 -8.99 -5.81 -1.49
CA GLY A 41 -7.61 -5.69 -1.99
C GLY A 41 -7.54 -5.77 -3.51
N VAL A 42 -6.35 -6.10 -4.02
CA VAL A 42 -6.08 -6.20 -5.47
C VAL A 42 -6.90 -7.27 -6.19
N THR A 43 -7.44 -8.26 -5.45
CA THR A 43 -8.31 -9.33 -5.99
C THR A 43 -9.79 -8.96 -5.98
N ALA A 44 -10.16 -7.74 -5.57
CA ALA A 44 -11.55 -7.30 -5.59
C ALA A 44 -12.07 -7.05 -7.02
N ALA A 45 -11.16 -6.68 -7.94
CA ALA A 45 -11.45 -6.60 -9.36
C ALA A 45 -11.46 -8.00 -9.99
N GLU A 46 -12.40 -8.23 -10.91
CA GLU A 46 -12.51 -9.49 -11.64
C GLU A 46 -11.26 -9.77 -12.47
N GLY A 47 -10.86 -11.04 -12.54
CA GLY A 47 -9.70 -11.49 -13.30
C GLY A 47 -8.36 -11.36 -12.57
N PHE A 48 -8.29 -10.66 -11.42
CA PHE A 48 -7.04 -10.50 -10.66
C PHE A 48 -6.91 -11.53 -9.53
N LYS A 49 -5.75 -12.19 -9.46
CA LYS A 49 -5.35 -13.12 -8.40
C LYS A 49 -4.09 -12.63 -7.72
N ALA A 50 -3.94 -12.93 -6.44
CA ALA A 50 -2.74 -12.60 -5.69
C ALA A 50 -2.36 -13.72 -4.72
N ALA A 51 -1.06 -13.89 -4.51
CA ALA A 51 -0.51 -14.80 -3.51
C ALA A 51 0.75 -14.20 -2.89
N GLY A 52 1.01 -14.54 -1.62
CA GLY A 52 2.26 -14.25 -0.92
C GLY A 52 2.92 -15.56 -0.50
N ILE A 53 4.24 -15.67 -0.71
CA ILE A 53 5.04 -16.85 -0.33
C ILE A 53 6.29 -16.46 0.45
N TYR A 54 6.89 -17.45 1.10
CA TYR A 54 8.21 -17.34 1.71
C TYR A 54 9.28 -17.65 0.64
N GLY A 55 9.82 -16.62 0.02
CA GLY A 55 10.95 -16.66 -0.90
C GLY A 55 12.32 -16.62 -0.23
N GLY A 56 12.40 -16.45 1.10
CA GLY A 56 13.67 -16.48 1.85
C GLY A 56 14.53 -15.22 1.69
N LEU A 57 13.91 -14.11 1.28
CA LEU A 57 14.55 -12.79 1.13
C LEU A 57 14.76 -12.10 2.47
N ARG A 58 13.90 -12.36 3.47
CA ARG A 58 14.09 -11.87 4.84
C ARG A 58 15.07 -12.79 5.58
N ALA A 59 16.05 -12.18 6.24
CA ALA A 59 17.05 -12.91 7.05
C ALA A 59 16.42 -13.74 8.18
N VAL A 60 15.33 -13.25 8.76
CA VAL A 60 14.47 -13.94 9.73
C VAL A 60 13.05 -13.47 9.47
N GLY A 61 12.04 -14.34 9.47
CA GLY A 61 10.67 -13.87 9.29
C GLY A 61 9.57 -14.92 9.37
N GLU A 62 8.54 -14.61 10.15
CA GLU A 62 7.27 -15.34 10.23
C GLU A 62 6.23 -14.83 9.22
N LYS A 63 6.63 -13.94 8.29
CA LYS A 63 5.76 -13.35 7.28
C LYS A 63 6.29 -13.62 5.88
N PRO A 64 5.40 -13.91 4.90
CA PRO A 64 5.76 -13.97 3.49
C PRO A 64 6.55 -12.73 3.06
N ASP A 65 7.53 -12.93 2.19
CA ASP A 65 8.47 -11.91 1.74
C ASP A 65 8.54 -11.77 0.22
N LEU A 66 7.80 -12.61 -0.50
CA LEU A 66 7.56 -12.50 -1.92
C LEU A 66 6.05 -12.47 -2.17
N ALA A 67 5.61 -11.61 -3.08
CA ALA A 67 4.21 -11.54 -3.50
C ALA A 67 4.12 -11.55 -5.03
N LEU A 68 3.05 -12.16 -5.54
CA LEU A 68 2.69 -12.15 -6.95
C LEU A 68 1.24 -11.69 -7.08
N VAL A 69 1.01 -10.77 -8.01
CA VAL A 69 -0.33 -10.41 -8.49
C VAL A 69 -0.36 -10.72 -9.98
N THR A 70 -1.41 -11.37 -10.44
CA THR A 70 -1.58 -11.80 -11.82
C THR A 70 -3.00 -11.52 -12.30
N CYS A 71 -3.15 -11.40 -13.61
CA CYS A 71 -4.44 -11.26 -14.28
C CYS A 71 -4.66 -12.50 -15.15
N ASP A 72 -5.87 -13.05 -15.14
CA ASP A 72 -6.24 -14.21 -15.95
C ASP A 72 -6.27 -13.89 -17.46
N VAL A 73 -6.24 -12.60 -17.82
CA VAL A 73 -6.22 -12.08 -19.19
C VAL A 73 -5.17 -10.96 -19.33
N ASP A 74 -4.86 -10.57 -20.55
CA ASP A 74 -3.99 -9.42 -20.83
C ASP A 74 -4.52 -8.14 -20.15
N ALA A 75 -3.65 -7.45 -19.43
CA ALA A 75 -3.98 -6.25 -18.67
C ALA A 75 -3.18 -5.03 -19.15
N ILE A 76 -3.80 -3.85 -19.10
CA ILE A 76 -3.11 -2.58 -19.35
C ILE A 76 -2.28 -2.22 -18.12
N SER A 77 -0.99 -1.93 -18.31
CA SER A 77 -0.07 -1.55 -17.24
C SER A 77 0.52 -0.15 -17.45
N ALA A 78 0.75 0.57 -16.36
CA ALA A 78 1.54 1.80 -16.31
C ALA A 78 2.45 1.75 -15.05
N GLY A 79 3.61 2.42 -15.08
CA GLY A 79 4.61 2.41 -14.02
C GLY A 79 5.15 3.79 -13.68
#